data_AF-A0A4Q0YNR9-F1
#
_entry.id   AF-A0A4Q0YNR9-F1
#
_cell.length_a   1.000
_cell.length_b   1.000
_cell.length_c   1.000
_cell.angle_alpha   90.00
_cell.angle_beta   90.00
_cell.angle_gamma   90.00
#
_symmetry.space_group_name_H-M   'P 1'
#
loop_
_entity.id
_entity.type
_entity.pdbx_description
1 polymer ?
#
loop_
_entity_poly.entity_id
_entity_poly.type
_entity_poly.pdbx_seq_one_letter_code
_entity_poly.pdbx_strand_id
1 'polypeptide(L)'
;MTKLTADIQANLLLFVEETQKSRVVWSLENEEGWLACDSTEFENSEVMPFWSSKEDAAFHNVEEWADFEVKEIPLDVFIEDWLITLDEDGVLVGINWNKNLEGKELEPGEVAKLYL
;
A
#
# COMPACT_ATOMS: atom_id res chain seq x y z
N MET A 1 7.57 16.07 -3.59
CA MET A 1 6.42 16.24 -4.53
C MET A 1 6.06 14.85 -5.01
N THR A 2 4.79 14.45 -4.90
CA THR A 2 4.36 13.12 -5.32
C THR A 2 4.74 12.84 -6.77
N LYS A 3 5.22 11.62 -7.03
CA LYS A 3 5.43 11.09 -8.37
C LYS A 3 4.19 10.37 -8.89
N LEU A 4 3.18 10.18 -8.03
CA LEU A 4 1.95 9.48 -8.36
C LEU A 4 1.08 10.34 -9.26
N THR A 5 0.53 9.71 -10.28
CA THR A 5 -0.32 10.35 -11.29
C THR A 5 -1.69 9.68 -11.36
N ALA A 6 -2.53 10.09 -12.29
CA ALA A 6 -3.79 9.39 -12.60
C ALA A 6 -3.55 8.05 -13.33
N ASP A 7 -2.32 7.77 -13.79
CA ASP A 7 -1.97 6.50 -14.40
C ASP A 7 -1.64 5.45 -13.32
N ILE A 8 -2.66 4.68 -12.96
CA ILE A 8 -2.58 3.63 -11.93
C ILE A 8 -1.54 2.57 -12.31
N GLN A 9 -1.42 2.23 -13.60
CA GLN A 9 -0.44 1.23 -14.05
C GLN A 9 0.98 1.76 -13.89
N ALA A 10 1.21 3.04 -14.21
CA ALA A 10 2.51 3.66 -14.01
C ALA A 10 2.87 3.75 -12.51
N ASN A 11 1.89 4.07 -11.65
CA ASN A 11 2.08 4.11 -10.20
C ASN A 11 2.45 2.74 -9.61
N LEU A 12 1.85 1.66 -10.12
CA LEU A 12 2.20 0.27 -9.78
C LEU A 12 3.64 -0.06 -10.15
N LEU A 13 4.06 0.25 -11.37
CA LEU A 13 5.44 0.02 -11.81
C LEU A 13 6.44 0.85 -10.99
N LEU A 14 6.08 2.09 -10.69
CA LEU A 14 6.88 2.96 -9.83
C LEU A 14 7.03 2.37 -8.42
N PHE A 15 5.96 1.78 -7.86
CA PHE A 15 6.02 1.16 -6.54
C PHE A 15 7.11 0.10 -6.50
N VAL A 16 7.06 -0.87 -7.42
CA VAL A 16 8.02 -1.97 -7.48
C VAL A 16 9.44 -1.44 -7.69
N GLU A 17 9.63 -0.49 -8.59
CA GLU A 17 10.96 0.08 -8.85
C GLU A 17 11.53 0.81 -7.63
N GLU A 18 10.71 1.61 -6.94
CA GLU A 18 11.15 2.40 -5.78
C GLU A 18 11.36 1.54 -4.54
N THR A 19 10.45 0.62 -4.24
CA THR A 19 10.60 -0.29 -3.08
C THR A 19 11.78 -1.24 -3.27
N GLN A 20 12.07 -1.71 -4.50
CA GLN A 20 13.27 -2.50 -4.77
C GLN A 20 14.56 -1.71 -4.49
N LYS A 21 14.57 -0.40 -4.78
CA LYS A 21 15.72 0.48 -4.54
C LYS A 21 15.85 0.89 -3.08
N SER A 22 14.75 1.29 -2.46
CA SER A 22 14.70 1.78 -1.08
C SER A 22 14.75 0.63 -0.05
N ARG A 23 14.35 -0.57 -0.48
CA ARG A 23 14.15 -1.77 0.35
C ARG A 23 13.13 -1.57 1.48
N VAL A 24 12.25 -0.59 1.33
CA VAL A 24 11.21 -0.26 2.31
C VAL A 24 9.88 0.02 1.62
N VAL A 25 8.81 -0.31 2.32
CA VAL A 25 7.41 -0.03 1.99
C VAL A 25 6.84 0.80 3.13
N TRP A 26 5.89 1.66 2.83
CA TRP A 26 5.25 2.53 3.83
C TRP A 26 3.77 2.23 3.91
N SER A 27 3.23 2.21 5.13
CA SER A 27 1.79 2.14 5.38
C SER A 27 1.43 3.01 6.59
N LEU A 28 0.16 3.01 6.96
CA LEU A 28 -0.41 3.83 8.03
C LEU A 28 -0.93 2.91 9.15
N GLU A 29 -0.57 3.23 10.40
CA GLU A 29 -0.97 2.50 11.61
C GLU A 29 -1.42 3.50 12.69
N ASN A 30 -2.50 3.21 13.41
CA ASN A 30 -2.97 3.98 14.57
C ASN A 30 -3.12 3.08 15.82
N GLU A 31 -3.72 3.59 16.90
CA GLU A 31 -3.95 2.80 18.13
C GLU A 31 -4.93 1.63 17.95
N GLU A 32 -5.80 1.69 16.94
CA GLU A 32 -6.78 0.64 16.63
C GLU A 32 -6.21 -0.44 15.71
N GLY A 33 -5.17 -0.12 14.94
CA GLY A 33 -4.45 -1.05 14.08
C GLY A 33 -3.96 -0.43 12.78
N TRP A 34 -3.75 -1.27 11.79
CA TRP A 34 -3.33 -0.86 10.45
C TRP A 34 -4.49 -0.29 9.65
N LEU A 35 -4.22 0.69 8.79
CA LEU A 35 -5.23 1.28 7.91
C LEU A 35 -5.73 0.22 6.92
N ALA A 36 -6.99 -0.15 7.03
CA ALA A 36 -7.72 -0.92 6.04
C ALA A 36 -8.93 -0.13 5.58
N CYS A 37 -9.25 -0.21 4.30
CA CYS A 37 -10.43 0.41 3.69
C CYS A 37 -11.28 -0.67 3.04
N ASP A 38 -12.59 -0.44 2.91
CA ASP A 38 -13.43 -1.32 2.11
C ASP A 38 -13.01 -1.22 0.63
N SER A 39 -12.77 -2.36 -0.01
CA SER A 39 -12.44 -2.43 -1.44
C SER A 39 -13.60 -1.87 -2.26
N THR A 40 -13.26 -0.97 -3.19
CA THR A 40 -14.24 -0.43 -4.12
C THR A 40 -14.48 -1.36 -5.32
N GLU A 41 -13.52 -2.25 -5.61
CA GLU A 41 -13.59 -3.22 -6.70
C GLU A 41 -14.22 -4.56 -6.28
N PHE A 42 -14.12 -4.95 -5.01
CA PHE A 42 -14.55 -6.26 -4.50
C PHE A 42 -15.47 -6.14 -3.28
N GLU A 43 -16.75 -6.51 -3.44
CA GLU A 43 -17.72 -6.49 -2.34
C GLU A 43 -17.31 -7.43 -1.19
N ASN A 44 -17.20 -6.89 0.04
CA ASN A 44 -16.76 -7.58 1.25
C ASN A 44 -15.27 -7.96 1.29
N SER A 45 -14.41 -7.30 0.52
CA SER A 45 -12.96 -7.41 0.68
C SER A 45 -12.41 -6.13 1.29
N GLU A 46 -11.46 -6.27 2.21
CA GLU A 46 -10.71 -5.15 2.75
C GLU A 46 -9.47 -4.94 1.89
N VAL A 47 -9.04 -3.68 1.75
CA VAL A 47 -7.81 -3.31 1.05
C VAL A 47 -6.94 -2.46 1.97
N MET A 48 -5.68 -2.86 2.08
CA MET A 48 -4.68 -2.13 2.84
C MET A 48 -3.75 -1.35 1.90
N PRO A 49 -3.66 -0.02 2.02
CA PRO A 49 -2.83 0.78 1.14
C PRO A 49 -1.36 0.79 1.56
N PHE A 50 -0.49 0.69 0.56
CA PHE A 50 0.96 0.72 0.70
C PHE A 50 1.58 1.68 -0.31
N TRP A 51 2.60 2.41 0.15
CA TRP A 51 3.31 3.39 -0.64
C TRP A 51 4.80 3.10 -0.71
N SER A 52 5.39 3.50 -1.83
CA SER A 52 6.84 3.43 -2.05
C SER A 52 7.61 4.57 -1.41
N SER A 53 6.91 5.64 -0.99
CA SER A 53 7.48 6.85 -0.42
C SER A 53 6.73 7.28 0.84
N LYS A 54 7.49 7.71 1.86
CA LYS A 54 6.96 8.29 3.09
C LYS A 54 6.11 9.54 2.83
N GLU A 55 6.52 10.37 1.86
CA GLU A 55 5.80 11.62 1.55
C GLU A 55 4.38 11.33 1.04
N ASP A 56 4.21 10.26 0.25
CA ASP A 56 2.92 9.90 -0.33
C ASP A 56 2.00 9.28 0.72
N ALA A 57 2.53 8.44 1.62
CA ALA A 57 1.78 7.95 2.78
C ALA A 57 1.40 9.11 3.73
N ALA A 58 2.33 10.03 4.02
CA ALA A 58 2.08 11.19 4.87
C ALA A 58 1.12 12.22 4.24
N PHE A 59 1.00 12.25 2.91
CA PHE A 59 0.09 13.17 2.24
C PHE A 59 -1.37 12.87 2.61
N HIS A 60 -1.69 11.59 2.78
CA HIS A 60 -3.02 11.14 3.16
C HIS A 60 -3.25 11.15 4.67
N ASN A 61 -2.20 11.38 5.46
CA ASN A 61 -2.28 11.62 6.90
C ASN A 61 -2.78 13.05 7.20
N VAL A 62 -3.93 13.39 6.63
CA VAL A 62 -4.65 14.65 6.85
C VAL A 62 -6.14 14.36 7.02
N GLU A 63 -6.82 15.19 7.81
CA GLU A 63 -8.26 15.06 8.10
C GLU A 63 -8.63 13.73 8.78
N GLU A 64 -9.27 12.79 8.07
CA GLU A 64 -9.81 11.55 8.65
C GLU A 64 -8.73 10.55 9.08
N TRP A 65 -7.51 10.68 8.56
CA TRP A 65 -6.38 9.82 8.92
C TRP A 65 -5.31 10.55 9.75
N ALA A 66 -5.64 11.70 10.33
CA ALA A 66 -4.69 12.51 11.12
C ALA A 66 -4.12 11.78 12.36
N ASP A 67 -4.82 10.76 12.86
CA ASP A 67 -4.39 9.95 13.99
C ASP A 67 -3.53 8.74 13.57
N PHE A 68 -3.32 8.53 12.27
CA PHE A 68 -2.44 7.46 11.78
C PHE A 68 -1.00 7.94 11.74
N GLU A 69 -0.08 7.05 12.08
CA GLU A 69 1.35 7.26 11.94
C GLU A 69 1.89 6.53 10.71
N VAL A 70 2.79 7.18 9.99
CA VAL A 70 3.45 6.59 8.83
C VAL A 70 4.52 5.61 9.30
N LYS A 71 4.30 4.33 9.02
CA LYS A 71 5.18 3.22 9.39
C LYS A 71 5.96 2.71 8.19
N GLU A 72 7.26 2.51 8.40
CA GLU A 72 8.11 1.77 7.46
C GLU A 72 8.06 0.27 7.76
N ILE A 73 7.97 -0.50 6.68
CA ILE A 73 7.99 -1.95 6.67
C ILE A 73 9.16 -2.35 5.74
N PRO A 74 10.14 -3.11 6.22
CA PRO A 74 11.20 -3.64 5.36
C PRO A 74 10.61 -4.46 4.20
N LEU A 75 11.12 -4.30 2.98
CA LEU A 75 10.54 -4.95 1.79
C LEU A 75 10.59 -6.49 1.88
N ASP A 76 11.65 -7.03 2.47
CA ASP A 76 11.76 -8.46 2.78
C ASP A 76 10.64 -8.92 3.71
N VAL A 77 10.42 -8.21 4.83
CA VAL A 77 9.31 -8.50 5.76
C VAL A 77 7.96 -8.33 5.08
N PHE A 78 7.82 -7.32 4.21
CA PHE A 78 6.59 -7.12 3.45
C PHE A 78 6.30 -8.33 2.55
N ILE A 79 7.28 -8.82 1.79
CA ILE A 79 7.07 -9.93 0.86
C ILE A 79 6.93 -11.27 1.59
N GLU A 80 7.75 -11.52 2.61
CA GLU A 80 7.86 -12.82 3.27
C GLU A 80 6.83 -13.05 4.39
N ASP A 81 6.40 -11.99 5.09
CA ASP A 81 5.45 -12.12 6.21
C ASP A 81 4.10 -11.46 5.89
N TRP A 82 4.13 -10.20 5.45
CA TRP A 82 2.90 -9.42 5.27
C TRP A 82 2.04 -9.96 4.14
N LEU A 83 2.61 -10.16 2.95
CA LEU A 83 1.83 -10.65 1.81
C LEU A 83 1.19 -12.00 2.12
N ILE A 84 1.86 -12.88 2.89
CA ILE A 84 1.29 -14.17 3.30
C ILE A 84 0.12 -13.95 4.26
N THR A 85 0.32 -13.12 5.29
CA THR A 85 -0.72 -12.84 6.30
C THR A 85 -1.96 -12.22 5.65
N LEU A 86 -1.77 -11.23 4.77
CA LEU A 86 -2.87 -10.58 4.04
C LEU A 86 -3.61 -11.56 3.12
N ASP A 87 -2.90 -12.53 2.53
CA ASP A 87 -3.51 -13.57 1.68
C ASP A 87 -4.39 -14.51 2.51
N GLU A 88 -3.91 -14.91 3.70
CA GLU A 88 -4.68 -15.73 4.65
C GLU A 88 -5.92 -15.02 5.17
N ASP A 89 -5.83 -13.71 5.40
CA ASP A 89 -6.94 -12.86 5.87
C ASP A 89 -7.89 -12.42 4.73
N GLY A 90 -7.53 -12.68 3.46
CA GLY A 90 -8.32 -12.26 2.29
C GLY A 90 -8.31 -10.75 2.07
N VAL A 91 -7.26 -10.07 2.51
CA VAL A 91 -7.08 -8.62 2.40
C VAL A 91 -6.26 -8.28 1.16
N LEU A 92 -6.77 -7.36 0.36
CA LEU A 92 -6.11 -6.88 -0.85
C LEU A 92 -5.02 -5.85 -0.53
N VAL A 93 -4.07 -5.72 -1.46
CA VAL A 93 -2.97 -4.76 -1.37
C VAL A 93 -3.25 -3.60 -2.32
N GLY A 94 -3.46 -2.42 -1.75
CA GLY A 94 -3.61 -1.18 -2.48
C GLY A 94 -2.25 -0.54 -2.78
N ILE A 95 -1.83 -0.48 -4.03
CA ILE A 95 -0.49 -0.01 -4.38
C ILE A 95 -0.51 1.45 -4.83
N ASN A 96 0.33 2.27 -4.17
CA ASN A 96 0.68 3.63 -4.54
C ASN A 96 -0.56 4.48 -4.88
N TRP A 97 -1.47 4.56 -3.92
CA TRP A 97 -2.70 5.35 -4.05
C TRP A 97 -2.37 6.83 -4.23
N ASN A 98 -2.85 7.39 -5.34
CA ASN A 98 -2.64 8.79 -5.69
C ASN A 98 -3.42 9.72 -4.74
N LYS A 99 -3.33 11.03 -4.96
CA LYS A 99 -4.00 12.05 -4.13
C LYS A 99 -5.53 11.95 -4.05
N ASN A 100 -6.15 11.22 -4.97
CA ASN A 100 -7.59 10.98 -5.00
C ASN A 100 -7.96 9.63 -4.36
N LEU A 101 -7.01 8.96 -3.68
CA LEU A 101 -7.16 7.60 -3.15
C LEU A 101 -7.41 6.55 -4.25
N GLU A 102 -6.92 6.81 -5.46
CA GLU A 102 -7.01 5.88 -6.58
C GLU A 102 -5.68 5.14 -6.75
N GLY A 103 -5.72 3.82 -6.72
CA GLY A 103 -4.57 2.97 -6.99
C GLY A 103 -5.00 1.57 -7.38
N LYS A 104 -4.03 0.70 -7.69
CA LYS A 104 -4.35 -0.67 -8.08
C LYS A 104 -4.54 -1.50 -6.82
N GLU A 105 -5.67 -2.16 -6.72
CA GLU A 105 -5.93 -3.20 -5.73
C GLU A 105 -5.53 -4.54 -6.36
N LEU A 106 -4.63 -5.29 -5.70
CA LEU A 106 -4.13 -6.58 -6.16
C LEU A 106 -4.17 -7.59 -5.02
N GLU A 107 -4.35 -8.86 -5.36
CA GLU A 107 -4.15 -9.94 -4.39
C GLU A 107 -2.68 -9.97 -3.94
N PRO A 108 -2.39 -10.28 -2.66
CA PRO A 108 -1.02 -10.36 -2.17
C PRO A 108 -0.13 -11.28 -3.00
N GLY A 109 -0.67 -12.42 -3.46
CA GLY A 109 0.01 -13.34 -4.36
C GLY A 109 0.35 -12.77 -5.75
N GLU A 110 -0.42 -11.80 -6.25
CA GLU A 110 -0.08 -11.07 -7.48
C GLU A 110 1.03 -10.06 -7.24
N VAL A 111 0.98 -9.35 -6.10
CA VAL A 111 2.04 -8.42 -5.71
C VAL A 111 3.37 -9.13 -5.56
N ALA A 112 3.40 -10.29 -4.91
CA ALA A 112 4.62 -11.10 -4.74
C ALA A 112 5.28 -11.44 -6.09
N LYS A 113 4.47 -11.74 -7.12
CA LYS A 113 4.98 -12.08 -8.47
C LYS A 113 5.69 -10.91 -9.15
N LEU A 114 5.41 -9.66 -8.75
CA LEU A 114 6.11 -8.48 -9.30
C LEU A 114 7.56 -8.36 -8.81
N TYR A 115 7.93 -9.10 -7.76
CA TYR A 115 9.26 -9.10 -7.16
C TYR A 115 10.09 -10.36 -7.48
N LEU A 116 9.56 -11.26 -8.32
CA LEU A 116 10.26 -12.46 -8.83
C LEU A 116 11.10 -12.14 -10.07
#